data_AF-A0A067JP48-F1
#
_entry.id   AF-A0A067JP48-F1
#
_cell.length_a   1.000
_cell.length_b   1.000
_cell.length_c   1.000
_cell.angle_alpha   90.00
_cell.angle_beta   90.00
_cell.angle_gamma   90.00
#
_symmetry.space_group_name_H-M   'P 1'
#
loop_
_entity.id
_entity.type
_entity.pdbx_description
1 polymer ?
#
loop_
_entity_poly.entity_id
_entity_poly.type
_entity_poly.pdbx_seq_one_letter_code
_entity_poly.pdbx_strand_id
1 'polypeptide(L)'
;MNPKKHTKEFSLSTLLNCVDGLWSSCGEARIIVFTTNHKEVLDPALLRPGRMDMHIHMSYCTSKGFRVLAFNYLGIHEHKLYQEIDALMERTNVTPASLAEELMKSDDPDVALGEVLNFLKQKKKE
;
A
#
# COMPACT_ATOMS: atom_id res chain seq x y z
N MET A 1 25.94 -34.86 24.14
CA MET A 1 26.18 -33.94 23.00
C MET A 1 24.85 -33.66 22.32
N ASN A 2 24.31 -32.45 22.45
CA ASN A 2 23.08 -32.05 21.77
C ASN A 2 23.45 -31.63 20.34
N PRO A 3 22.85 -32.19 19.27
CA PRO A 3 23.12 -31.73 17.92
C PRO A 3 22.58 -30.30 17.79
N LYS A 4 23.47 -29.33 17.59
CA LYS A 4 23.09 -27.96 17.24
C LYS A 4 22.27 -28.02 15.95
N LYS A 5 20.95 -27.81 16.05
CA LYS A 5 20.11 -27.55 14.89
C LYS A 5 20.65 -26.29 14.21
N HIS A 6 21.39 -26.46 13.12
CA HIS A 6 21.67 -25.37 12.19
C HIS A 6 20.35 -25.02 11.48
N THR A 7 19.51 -24.20 12.11
CA THR A 7 18.53 -23.43 11.36
C THR A 7 19.34 -22.46 10.52
N LYS A 8 19.56 -22.78 9.24
CA LYS A 8 20.11 -21.81 8.29
C LYS A 8 19.20 -20.59 8.36
N GLU A 9 19.71 -19.50 8.91
CA GLU A 9 19.06 -18.20 8.88
C GLU A 9 18.84 -17.87 7.40
N PHE A 10 17.59 -17.86 6.98
CA PHE A 10 17.24 -17.47 5.64
C PHE A 10 17.36 -15.95 5.57
N SER A 11 18.48 -15.47 5.03
CA SER A 11 18.68 -14.05 4.84
C SER A 11 17.95 -13.57 3.59
N LEU A 12 17.50 -12.31 3.62
CA LEU A 12 17.00 -11.62 2.44
C LEU A 12 18.03 -11.70 1.29
N SER A 13 19.33 -11.53 1.57
CA SER A 13 20.39 -11.69 0.58
C SER A 13 20.45 -13.09 -0.06
N THR A 14 20.11 -14.15 0.67
CA THR A 14 20.04 -15.52 0.14
C THR A 14 18.88 -15.67 -0.84
N LEU A 15 17.70 -15.15 -0.49
CA LEU A 15 16.55 -15.12 -1.39
C LEU A 15 16.90 -14.43 -2.71
N LEU A 16 17.60 -13.30 -2.61
CA LEU A 16 17.85 -12.43 -3.76
C LEU A 16 18.91 -12.99 -4.70
N ASN A 17 19.97 -13.60 -4.18
CA ASN A 17 20.92 -14.33 -5.02
C ASN A 17 20.23 -15.48 -5.80
N CYS A 18 19.19 -16.10 -5.24
CA CYS A 18 18.38 -17.07 -5.99
C CYS A 18 17.57 -16.39 -7.11
N VAL A 19 17.04 -15.19 -6.86
CA VAL A 19 16.33 -14.39 -7.88
C VAL A 19 17.27 -13.93 -9.00
N ASP A 20 18.53 -13.59 -8.71
CA ASP A 20 19.52 -13.22 -9.75
C ASP A 20 19.68 -14.34 -10.80
N GLY A 21 19.61 -15.60 -10.38
CA GLY A 21 19.61 -16.75 -11.30
C GLY A 21 18.34 -16.84 -12.17
N LEU A 22 17.20 -16.37 -11.65
CA LEU A 22 15.93 -16.29 -12.36
C LEU A 22 15.88 -15.12 -13.36
N TRP A 23 16.55 -14.01 -13.05
CA TRP A 23 16.74 -12.88 -13.98
C TRP A 23 17.62 -13.24 -15.17
N SER A 24 18.56 -14.17 -14.99
CA SER A 24 19.56 -14.54 -15.99
C SER A 24 19.14 -15.70 -16.90
N SER A 25 17.97 -16.32 -16.68
CA SER A 25 17.53 -17.47 -17.47
C SER A 25 17.00 -17.02 -18.85
N CYS A 26 17.83 -17.16 -19.87
CA CYS A 26 17.52 -16.89 -21.28
C CYS A 26 16.32 -17.74 -21.75
N GLY A 27 15.23 -17.08 -22.16
CA GLY A 27 14.17 -17.71 -22.96
C GLY A 27 12.87 -16.93 -23.05
N GLU A 28 12.45 -16.27 -21.97
CA GLU A 28 11.13 -15.62 -21.89
C GLU A 28 11.18 -14.30 -21.12
N ALA A 29 10.40 -13.31 -21.57
CA ALA A 29 10.23 -12.04 -20.86
C ALA A 29 9.44 -12.29 -19.55
N ARG A 30 9.99 -11.88 -18.41
CA ARG A 30 9.37 -12.02 -17.08
C ARG A 30 9.27 -10.67 -16.39
N ILE A 31 8.14 -10.42 -15.72
CA ILE A 31 7.95 -9.30 -14.81
C ILE A 31 7.87 -9.85 -13.39
N ILE A 32 8.68 -9.33 -12.48
CA ILE A 32 8.69 -9.74 -11.08
C ILE A 32 8.34 -8.52 -10.22
N VAL A 33 7.33 -8.66 -9.37
CA VAL A 33 6.84 -7.60 -8.48
C VAL A 33 7.26 -7.92 -7.04
N PHE A 34 7.91 -6.96 -6.40
CA PHE A 34 8.26 -7.01 -4.99
C PHE A 34 7.49 -5.94 -4.22
N THR A 35 7.13 -6.24 -2.98
CA THR A 35 6.48 -5.29 -2.06
C THR A 35 7.25 -5.26 -0.75
N THR A 36 7.53 -4.07 -0.23
CA THR A 36 8.13 -3.89 1.10
C THR A 36 7.57 -2.64 1.76
N ASN A 37 7.41 -2.68 3.08
CA ASN A 37 7.14 -1.48 3.90
C ASN A 37 8.44 -0.76 4.29
N HIS A 38 9.57 -1.45 4.16
CA HIS A 38 10.90 -0.98 4.58
C HIS A 38 11.85 -1.09 3.38
N LYS A 39 11.91 -0.05 2.55
CA LYS A 39 12.81 -0.03 1.38
C LYS A 39 14.25 0.25 1.80
N GLU A 40 14.41 1.03 2.85
CA GLU A 40 15.67 1.50 3.45
C GLU A 40 16.53 0.38 4.03
N VAL A 41 15.94 -0.76 4.38
CA VAL A 41 16.68 -1.92 4.91
C VAL A 41 17.15 -2.89 3.81
N LEU A 42 16.75 -2.65 2.55
CA LEU A 42 17.18 -3.48 1.42
C LEU A 42 18.63 -3.15 1.05
N ASP A 43 19.39 -4.15 0.63
CA ASP A 43 20.73 -3.95 0.09
C ASP A 43 20.66 -3.04 -1.16
N PRO A 44 21.39 -1.90 -1.20
CA PRO A 44 21.40 -0.99 -2.33
C PRO A 44 21.79 -1.66 -3.68
N ALA A 45 22.50 -2.79 -3.65
CA ALA A 45 22.83 -3.55 -4.85
C ALA A 45 21.60 -4.07 -5.61
N LEU A 46 20.50 -4.34 -4.89
CA LEU A 46 19.25 -4.88 -5.45
C LEU A 46 18.42 -3.81 -6.15
N LEU A 47 18.56 -2.56 -5.72
CA LEU A 47 17.82 -1.42 -6.21
C LEU A 47 18.43 -0.84 -7.50
N ARG A 48 19.48 -1.47 -8.04
CA ARG A 48 20.17 -1.04 -9.25
C ARG A 48 19.40 -1.43 -10.51
N PRO A 49 19.58 -0.68 -11.62
CA PRO A 49 19.05 -1.06 -12.93
C PRO A 49 19.38 -2.52 -13.33
N GLY A 50 18.41 -3.19 -13.96
CA GLY A 50 18.48 -4.62 -14.33
C GLY A 50 18.11 -5.60 -13.21
N ARG A 51 17.72 -5.10 -12.03
CA ARG A 51 17.24 -5.86 -10.87
C ARG A 51 15.84 -5.38 -10.48
N MET A 52 15.70 -4.79 -9.29
CA MET A 52 14.54 -4.00 -8.92
C MET A 52 14.76 -2.59 -9.47
N ASP A 53 14.44 -2.37 -10.74
CA ASP A 53 14.73 -1.14 -11.46
C ASP A 53 13.57 -0.14 -11.46
N MET A 54 12.33 -0.62 -11.35
CA MET A 54 11.12 0.20 -11.21
C MET A 54 10.66 0.27 -9.76
N HIS A 55 10.63 1.47 -9.17
CA HIS A 55 10.18 1.68 -7.78
C HIS A 55 8.92 2.56 -7.74
N ILE A 56 7.84 2.03 -7.17
CA ILE A 56 6.59 2.77 -6.95
C ILE A 56 6.33 2.88 -5.45
N HIS A 57 6.22 4.10 -4.93
CA HIS A 57 5.88 4.34 -3.53
C HIS A 57 4.35 4.43 -3.36
N MET A 58 3.78 3.45 -2.66
CA MET A 58 2.35 3.42 -2.32
C MET A 58 2.14 4.13 -0.97
N SER A 59 1.80 5.43 -1.01
CA SER A 59 1.63 6.26 0.18
C SER A 59 0.19 6.23 0.74
N TYR A 60 -0.08 7.11 1.71
CA TYR A 60 -1.42 7.36 2.24
C TYR A 60 -2.38 7.85 1.16
N CYS A 61 -3.68 7.70 1.44
CA CYS A 61 -4.74 8.05 0.51
C CYS A 61 -4.75 9.57 0.27
N THR A 62 -4.72 9.97 -1.00
CA THR A 62 -4.92 11.37 -1.38
C THR A 62 -6.40 11.64 -1.59
N SER A 63 -6.83 12.92 -1.57
CA SER A 63 -8.20 13.29 -1.91
C SER A 63 -8.63 12.75 -3.28
N LYS A 64 -7.74 12.78 -4.27
CA LYS A 64 -7.98 12.17 -5.60
C LYS A 64 -8.17 10.66 -5.51
N GLY A 65 -7.31 9.97 -4.77
CA GLY A 65 -7.45 8.53 -4.53
C GLY A 65 -8.76 8.18 -3.83
N PHE A 66 -9.17 8.99 -2.85
CA PHE A 66 -10.46 8.83 -2.18
C PHE A 66 -11.65 9.03 -3.12
N ARG A 67 -11.60 9.99 -4.06
CA ARG A 67 -12.65 10.11 -5.11
C ARG A 67 -12.77 8.85 -5.95
N VAL A 68 -11.65 8.21 -6.30
CA VAL A 68 -11.66 6.94 -7.02
C VAL A 68 -12.31 5.84 -6.18
N LEU A 69 -12.00 5.76 -4.87
CA LEU A 69 -12.67 4.81 -3.98
C LEU A 69 -14.17 5.09 -3.90
N ALA A 70 -14.58 6.33 -3.64
CA ALA A 70 -15.98 6.71 -3.53
C ALA A 70 -16.76 6.43 -4.83
N PHE A 71 -16.16 6.67 -5.99
CA PHE A 71 -16.76 6.30 -7.27
C PHE A 71 -16.88 4.78 -7.43
N ASN A 72 -15.81 4.02 -7.11
CA ASN A 72 -15.80 2.57 -7.28
C ASN A 72 -16.79 1.85 -6.35
N TYR A 73 -16.96 2.33 -5.12
CA TYR A 73 -17.84 1.69 -4.12
C TYR A 73 -19.29 2.21 -4.19
N LEU A 74 -19.50 3.50 -4.44
CA LEU A 74 -20.81 4.15 -4.31
C LEU A 74 -21.33 4.78 -5.61
N GLY A 75 -20.53 4.80 -6.69
CA GLY A 75 -20.92 5.38 -7.98
C GLY A 75 -21.03 6.91 -8.00
N ILE A 76 -20.51 7.59 -6.97
CA ILE A 76 -20.63 9.05 -6.84
C ILE A 76 -19.42 9.79 -7.39
N HIS A 77 -19.66 10.94 -8.02
CA HIS A 77 -18.61 11.84 -8.54
C HIS A 77 -18.42 13.09 -7.69
N GLU A 78 -19.50 13.58 -7.07
CA GLU A 78 -19.51 14.76 -6.22
C GLU A 78 -20.39 14.53 -5.00
N HIS A 79 -20.02 15.14 -3.88
CA HIS A 79 -20.81 15.12 -2.66
C HIS A 79 -20.52 16.34 -1.80
N LYS A 80 -21.52 16.85 -1.08
CA LYS A 80 -21.40 18.02 -0.19
C LYS A 80 -20.32 17.86 0.89
N LEU A 81 -20.05 16.63 1.32
CA LEU A 81 -19.07 16.34 2.38
C LEU A 81 -17.61 16.29 1.90
N TYR A 82 -17.39 16.31 0.58
CA TYR A 82 -16.05 16.18 0.01
C TYR A 82 -15.09 17.28 0.42
N GLN A 83 -15.55 18.52 0.51
CA GLN A 83 -14.72 19.63 0.95
C GLN A 83 -14.24 19.45 2.40
N GLU A 84 -15.10 18.96 3.28
CA GLU A 84 -14.75 18.71 4.69
C GLU A 84 -13.84 17.49 4.84
N ILE A 85 -14.12 16.41 4.10
CA ILE A 85 -13.30 15.20 4.07
C ILE A 85 -11.88 15.52 3.58
N ASP A 86 -11.74 16.29 2.50
CA ASP A 86 -10.43 16.68 1.96
C ASP A 86 -9.62 17.47 3.00
N ALA A 87 -10.25 18.45 3.66
CA ALA A 87 -9.60 19.25 4.70
C ALA A 87 -9.13 18.43 5.91
N LEU A 88 -9.80 17.31 6.21
CA LEU A 88 -9.38 16.38 7.26
C LEU A 88 -8.26 15.46 6.78
N MET A 89 -8.35 14.94 5.55
CA MET A 89 -7.32 14.09 4.96
C MET A 89 -5.98 14.83 4.80
N GLU A 90 -5.99 16.13 4.52
CA GLU A 90 -4.76 16.95 4.49
C GLU A 90 -4.01 17.00 5.83
N ARG A 91 -4.72 16.73 6.93
CA ARG A 91 -4.18 16.83 8.30
C ARG A 91 -4.01 15.47 8.96
N THR A 92 -4.39 14.39 8.28
CA THR A 92 -4.40 13.03 8.86
C THR A 92 -3.89 12.01 7.86
N ASN A 93 -2.98 11.14 8.32
CA ASN A 93 -2.49 10.04 7.51
C ASN A 93 -3.48 8.87 7.57
N VAL A 94 -4.17 8.62 6.45
CA VAL A 94 -5.14 7.52 6.31
C VAL A 94 -4.78 6.62 5.15
N THR A 95 -4.90 5.32 5.34
CA THR A 95 -4.64 4.35 4.27
C THR A 95 -5.87 4.23 3.37
N PRO A 96 -5.70 3.92 2.06
CA PRO A 96 -6.82 3.63 1.18
C PRO A 96 -7.71 2.49 1.73
N ALA A 97 -7.10 1.48 2.37
CA ALA A 97 -7.82 0.35 2.93
C ALA A 97 -8.78 0.76 4.07
N SER A 98 -8.34 1.60 5.01
CA SER A 98 -9.22 2.07 6.09
C SER A 98 -10.40 2.90 5.55
N LEU A 99 -10.17 3.75 4.54
CA LEU A 99 -11.26 4.51 3.93
C LEU A 99 -12.23 3.59 3.16
N ALA A 100 -11.72 2.57 2.47
CA ALA A 100 -12.55 1.59 1.80
C ALA A 100 -13.42 0.82 2.79
N GLU A 101 -12.86 0.40 3.94
CA GLU A 101 -13.61 -0.25 5.01
C GLU A 101 -14.78 0.62 5.50
N GLU A 102 -14.56 1.91 5.73
CA GLU A 102 -15.61 2.85 6.11
C GLU A 102 -16.68 3.03 5.02
N LEU A 103 -16.26 3.15 3.76
CA LEU A 103 -17.19 3.26 2.62
C LEU A 103 -18.04 2.00 2.43
N MET A 104 -17.52 0.83 2.75
CA MET A 104 -18.23 -0.45 2.62
C MET A 104 -19.27 -0.71 3.72
N LYS A 105 -19.37 0.15 4.74
CA LYS A 105 -20.36 0.00 5.82
C LYS A 105 -21.79 0.29 5.38
N SER A 106 -21.98 1.01 4.27
CA SER A 106 -23.30 1.33 3.74
C SER A 106 -23.26 1.51 2.23
N ASP A 107 -24.31 1.07 1.54
CA ASP A 107 -24.52 1.36 0.13
C ASP A 107 -25.13 2.76 -0.09
N ASP A 108 -25.60 3.43 0.97
CA ASP A 108 -26.13 4.78 0.90
C ASP A 108 -24.98 5.81 0.94
N PRO A 109 -24.83 6.68 -0.09
CA PRO A 109 -23.70 7.61 -0.14
C PRO A 109 -23.65 8.65 0.99
N ASP A 110 -24.81 9.13 1.46
CA ASP A 110 -24.87 10.10 2.56
C ASP A 110 -24.44 9.44 3.87
N VAL A 111 -24.87 8.21 4.11
CA VAL A 111 -24.49 7.43 5.30
C VAL A 111 -23.00 7.05 5.25
N ALA A 112 -22.54 6.45 4.16
CA ALA A 112 -21.17 5.98 4.01
C ALA A 112 -20.15 7.12 4.14
N LEU A 113 -20.40 8.27 3.50
CA LEU A 113 -19.53 9.44 3.64
C LEU A 113 -19.64 10.11 5.03
N GLY A 114 -20.80 10.00 5.68
CA GLY A 114 -20.97 10.39 7.08
C GLY A 114 -20.07 9.57 8.01
N GLU A 115 -20.00 8.25 7.83
CA GLU A 115 -19.12 7.36 8.58
C GLU A 115 -17.64 7.68 8.34
N VAL A 116 -17.24 7.88 7.08
CA VAL A 116 -15.87 8.33 6.73
C VAL A 116 -15.52 9.65 7.45
N LEU A 117 -16.45 10.60 7.47
CA LEU A 117 -16.24 11.89 8.14
C LEU A 117 -16.07 11.72 9.65
N ASN A 118 -16.89 10.88 10.28
CA ASN A 118 -16.81 10.57 11.70
C ASN A 118 -15.48 9.88 12.04
N PHE A 119 -15.07 8.90 11.24
CA PHE A 119 -13.78 8.22 11.35
C PHE A 119 -12.61 9.21 11.29
N LEU A 120 -12.60 10.11 10.30
CA LEU A 120 -11.54 11.12 10.15
C LEU A 120 -11.52 12.12 11.33
N LYS A 121 -12.69 12.50 11.86
CA LYS A 121 -12.79 13.38 13.05
C LYS A 121 -12.25 12.71 14.31
N GLN A 122 -12.45 11.41 14.47
CA GLN A 122 -11.91 10.65 15.61
C GLN A 122 -10.38 10.56 15.52
N LYS A 123 -9.85 10.20 14.35
CA LYS A 123 -8.42 10.07 14.12
C LYS A 123 -7.63 11.37 14.26
N LYS A 124 -8.26 12.52 14.07
CA LYS A 124 -7.66 13.84 14.34
C LYS A 124 -7.43 14.12 15.84
N LYS A 125 -8.17 13.44 16.72
CA LYS A 125 -8.06 13.63 18.18
C LYS A 125 -6.97 12.77 18.82
N GLU A 126 -6.48 11.77 18.10
CA GLU A 126 -5.33 10.93 18.46
C GLU A 126 -4.02 11.62 18.06
#